data_AF-A0A1G7T9R7-F1
#
_entry.id   AF-A0A1G7T9R7-F1
#
_cell.length_a   1.000
_cell.length_b   1.000
_cell.length_c   1.000
_cell.angle_alpha   90.00
_cell.angle_beta   90.00
_cell.angle_gamma   90.00
#
_symmetry.space_group_name_H-M   'P 1'
#
loop_
_entity.id
_entity.type
_entity.pdbx_description
1 polymer ?
#
loop_
_entity_poly.entity_id
_entity_poly.type
_entity_poly.pdbx_seq_one_letter_code
_entity_poly.pdbx_strand_id
1 'polypeptide(L)'
;MSQDDYNHLRKHVDFLESLLAVLVIALFVFAMFSSATELLVALAAVIGGLLLCLYRQHQALSRYACPGCGESPHNKADSVAGDRHDPATANCLHCGQRLSG
;
A
#
# COMPACT_ATOMS: atom_id res chain seq x y z
N MET A 1 -8.77 11.59 7.54
CA MET A 1 -8.54 11.24 6.12
C MET A 1 -9.90 10.84 5.56
N SER A 2 -10.34 11.43 4.45
CA SER A 2 -11.61 11.03 3.85
C SER A 2 -11.47 9.63 3.22
N GLN A 3 -12.60 8.95 2.95
CA GLN A 3 -12.60 7.66 2.28
C GLN A 3 -11.98 7.75 0.87
N ASP A 4 -12.22 8.87 0.18
CA ASP A 4 -11.68 9.10 -1.16
C ASP A 4 -10.16 9.28 -1.11
N ASP A 5 -9.64 9.99 -0.09
CA ASP A 5 -8.20 10.12 0.15
C ASP A 5 -7.53 8.77 0.46
N TYR A 6 -8.19 7.93 1.26
CA TYR A 6 -7.71 6.57 1.57
C TYR A 6 -7.64 5.69 0.32
N ASN A 7 -8.72 5.68 -0.48
CA ASN A 7 -8.78 4.91 -1.72
C ASN A 7 -7.72 5.35 -2.73
N HIS A 8 -7.51 6.67 -2.83
CA HIS A 8 -6.46 7.22 -3.68
C HIS A 8 -5.07 6.80 -3.19
N LEU A 9 -4.82 6.88 -1.87
CA LEU A 9 -3.56 6.46 -1.27
C LEU A 9 -3.27 4.97 -1.50
N ARG A 10 -4.28 4.10 -1.33
CA ARG A 10 -4.14 2.65 -1.56
C ARG A 10 -3.82 2.32 -3.01
N LYS A 11 -4.55 2.89 -3.98
CA LYS A 11 -4.25 2.71 -5.41
C LYS A 11 -2.83 3.19 -5.76
N HIS A 12 -2.40 4.28 -5.14
CA HIS A 12 -1.06 4.80 -5.32
C HIS A 12 0.01 3.83 -4.77
N VAL A 13 -0.22 3.20 -3.63
CA VAL A 13 0.64 2.15 -3.06
C VAL A 13 0.71 0.94 -3.98
N ASP A 14 -0.43 0.41 -4.44
CA ASP A 14 -0.48 -0.76 -5.33
C ASP A 14 0.29 -0.50 -6.64
N PHE A 15 0.17 0.71 -7.18
CA PHE A 15 0.93 1.14 -8.36
C PHE A 15 2.44 1.22 -8.07
N LEU A 16 2.84 1.84 -6.95
CA LEU A 16 4.25 1.94 -6.56
C LEU A 16 4.88 0.57 -6.34
N GLU A 17 4.16 -0.40 -5.75
CA GLU A 17 4.64 -1.77 -5.57
C GLU A 17 4.88 -2.46 -6.92
N SER A 18 3.94 -2.32 -7.84
CA SER A 18 4.07 -2.87 -9.21
C SER A 18 5.26 -2.24 -9.94
N LEU A 19 5.42 -0.92 -9.82
CA LEU A 19 6.55 -0.18 -10.40
C LEU A 19 7.88 -0.63 -9.77
N LEU A 20 7.92 -0.81 -8.45
CA LEU A 20 9.09 -1.30 -7.73
C LEU A 20 9.52 -2.68 -8.26
N ALA A 21 8.57 -3.60 -8.45
CA ALA A 21 8.87 -4.93 -8.99
C ALA A 21 9.54 -4.82 -10.38
N VAL A 22 9.01 -3.98 -11.26
CA VAL A 22 9.59 -3.73 -12.60
C VAL A 22 11.00 -3.14 -12.49
N LEU A 23 11.21 -2.17 -11.60
CA LEU A 23 12.52 -1.53 -11.43
C LEU A 23 13.57 -2.50 -10.87
N VAL A 24 13.20 -3.38 -9.94
CA VAL A 24 14.09 -4.41 -9.42
C VAL A 24 14.49 -5.38 -10.54
N ILE A 25 13.55 -5.81 -11.37
CA ILE A 25 13.84 -6.65 -12.54
C ILE A 25 14.80 -5.92 -13.49
N ALA A 26 14.54 -4.64 -13.79
CA ALA A 26 15.42 -3.84 -14.62
C ALA A 26 16.84 -3.73 -14.03
N LEU A 27 16.96 -3.54 -12.71
CA LEU A 27 18.26 -3.49 -12.02
C LEU A 27 19.03 -4.80 -12.19
N PHE A 28 18.38 -5.95 -12.02
CA PHE A 28 19.00 -7.24 -12.26
C PHE A 28 19.48 -7.42 -13.70
N VAL A 29 18.64 -7.05 -14.68
CA VAL A 29 19.02 -7.10 -16.10
C VAL A 29 20.23 -6.19 -16.36
N PHE A 30 20.20 -4.95 -15.88
CA PHE A 30 21.34 -4.04 -16.05
C PHE A 30 22.61 -4.57 -15.38
N ALA A 31 22.51 -5.17 -14.20
CA ALA A 31 23.68 -5.70 -13.48
C ALA A 31 24.33 -6.87 -14.23
N MET A 32 23.55 -7.65 -14.99
CA MET A 32 24.06 -8.77 -15.77
C MET A 32 24.69 -8.34 -17.10
N PHE A 33 24.16 -7.30 -17.75
CA PHE A 33 24.53 -6.96 -19.13
C PHE A 33 25.29 -5.63 -19.29
N SER A 34 25.36 -4.80 -18.26
CA SER A 34 25.95 -3.46 -18.35
C SER A 34 27.11 -3.27 -17.38
N SER A 35 28.22 -2.73 -17.88
CA SER A 35 29.34 -2.25 -17.06
C SER A 35 29.17 -0.79 -16.61
N ALA A 36 28.03 -0.16 -16.92
CA ALA A 36 27.76 1.23 -16.56
C ALA A 36 27.38 1.34 -15.07
N THR A 37 28.39 1.41 -14.22
CA THR A 37 28.26 1.46 -12.76
C THR A 37 27.41 2.64 -12.29
N GLU A 38 27.52 3.80 -12.94
CA GLU A 38 26.73 5.00 -12.59
C GLU A 38 25.22 4.78 -12.75
N LEU A 39 24.83 4.05 -13.81
CA LEU A 39 23.42 3.79 -14.12
C LEU A 39 22.84 2.78 -13.11
N LEU A 40 23.64 1.79 -12.70
CA LEU A 40 23.29 0.86 -11.63
C LEU A 40 23.11 1.56 -10.28
N VAL A 41 24.02 2.46 -9.92
CA VAL A 41 23.95 3.22 -8.66
C VAL A 41 22.73 4.15 -8.67
N ALA A 42 22.48 4.87 -9.77
CA ALA A 42 21.31 5.72 -9.91
C ALA A 42 20.00 4.94 -9.78
N LEU A 43 19.90 3.78 -10.46
CA LEU A 43 18.71 2.92 -10.39
C LEU A 43 18.50 2.35 -8.98
N ALA A 44 19.57 1.92 -8.30
CA ALA A 44 19.51 1.46 -6.92
C ALA A 44 19.04 2.56 -5.96
N ALA A 45 19.50 3.81 -6.15
CA ALA A 45 19.05 4.94 -5.36
C ALA A 45 17.55 5.24 -5.57
N VAL A 46 17.06 5.16 -6.80
CA VAL A 46 15.62 5.31 -7.13
C VAL A 46 14.79 4.23 -6.44
N ILE A 47 15.21 2.97 -6.51
CA ILE A 47 14.56 1.84 -5.84
C ILE A 47 14.52 2.06 -4.32
N GLY A 48 15.63 2.50 -3.72
CA GLY A 48 15.70 2.82 -2.29
C GLY A 48 14.73 3.93 -1.87
N GLY A 49 14.62 4.99 -2.68
CA GLY A 49 13.66 6.07 -2.44
C GLY A 49 12.20 5.61 -2.54
N LEU A 50 11.88 4.78 -3.54
CA LEU A 50 10.57 4.16 -3.71
C LEU A 50 10.21 3.26 -2.53
N LEU A 51 11.13 2.43 -2.05
CA LEU A 51 10.95 1.59 -0.88
C LEU A 51 10.64 2.41 0.38
N LEU A 52 11.38 3.50 0.60
CA LEU A 52 11.12 4.38 1.75
C LEU A 52 9.74 5.05 1.66
N CYS A 53 9.33 5.46 0.45
CA CYS A 53 8.01 6.03 0.20
C CYS A 53 6.91 5.00 0.50
N LEU A 54 7.03 3.80 -0.07
CA LEU A 54 6.12 2.68 0.16
C LEU A 54 6.03 2.34 1.64
N TYR A 55 7.16 2.24 2.35
CA TYR A 55 7.19 1.95 3.78
C TYR A 55 6.39 2.98 4.59
N ARG A 56 6.57 4.28 4.30
CA ARG A 56 5.82 5.35 4.98
C ARG A 56 4.33 5.28 4.68
N GLN A 57 3.96 4.99 3.43
CA GLN A 57 2.56 4.86 3.03
C GLN A 57 1.90 3.62 3.64
N HIS A 58 2.61 2.49 3.68
CA HIS A 58 2.18 1.28 4.39
C HIS A 58 1.97 1.53 5.88
N GLN A 59 2.89 2.22 6.54
CA GLN A 59 2.73 2.58 7.95
C GLN A 59 1.55 3.53 8.20
N ALA A 60 1.21 4.39 7.23
CA ALA A 60 0.01 5.22 7.30
C ALA A 60 -1.26 4.40 7.11
N LEU A 61 -1.26 3.45 6.17
CA LEU A 61 -2.39 2.56 5.88
C LEU A 61 -2.62 1.52 7.00
N SER A 62 -1.55 1.02 7.63
CA SER A 62 -1.62 0.02 8.70
C SER A 62 -2.30 0.54 9.96
N ARG A 63 -2.34 1.87 10.17
CA ARG A 63 -3.12 2.49 11.26
C ARG A 63 -4.62 2.29 11.11
N TYR A 64 -5.07 1.97 9.90
CA TYR A 64 -6.47 1.68 9.61
C TYR A 64 -6.75 0.17 9.58
N ALA A 65 -5.74 -0.68 9.77
CA ALA A 65 -5.93 -2.12 9.85
C ALA A 65 -6.66 -2.52 11.13
N CYS A 66 -7.57 -3.49 11.01
CA CYS A 66 -8.18 -4.10 12.18
C CYS A 66 -7.08 -4.77 13.03
N PRO A 67 -6.96 -4.46 14.33
CA PRO A 67 -5.96 -5.09 15.21
C PRO A 67 -6.21 -6.59 15.41
N GLY A 68 -7.42 -7.04 15.05
CA GLY A 68 -7.87 -8.41 15.13
C GLY A 68 -7.38 -9.31 14.01
N CYS A 69 -7.81 -9.00 12.79
CA CYS A 69 -7.51 -9.80 11.60
C CYS A 69 -6.41 -9.21 10.71
N GLY A 70 -5.91 -8.01 11.02
CA GLY A 70 -4.93 -7.29 10.19
C GLY A 70 -5.51 -6.71 8.89
N GLU A 71 -6.80 -6.94 8.62
CA GLU A 71 -7.44 -6.47 7.39
C GLU A 71 -7.65 -4.96 7.44
N SER A 72 -7.21 -4.25 6.41
CA SER A 72 -7.48 -2.81 6.26
C SER A 72 -8.95 -2.56 5.96
N PRO A 73 -9.48 -1.34 6.16
CA PRO A 73 -10.91 -1.11 6.09
C PRO A 73 -11.41 -1.33 4.66
N HIS A 74 -12.31 -2.30 4.54
CA HIS A 74 -13.52 -2.23 3.72
C HIS A 74 -13.35 -2.33 2.20
N ASN A 75 -13.07 -3.55 1.73
CA ASN A 75 -13.61 -4.00 0.44
C ASN A 75 -14.81 -4.94 0.68
N LYS A 76 -15.94 -4.37 1.07
CA LYS A 76 -17.23 -5.00 0.77
C LYS A 76 -18.23 -3.87 0.53
N ALA A 77 -18.37 -3.47 -0.74
CA ALA A 77 -19.57 -2.80 -1.16
C ALA A 77 -20.71 -3.81 -0.96
N ASP A 78 -21.46 -3.67 0.14
CA ASP A 78 -22.70 -4.42 0.27
C ASP A 78 -23.70 -3.77 -0.69
N SER A 79 -23.96 -4.44 -1.80
CA SER A 79 -24.83 -3.94 -2.88
C SER A 79 -26.29 -3.71 -2.44
N VAL A 80 -26.63 -4.10 -1.20
CA VAL A 80 -27.96 -3.93 -0.61
C VAL A 80 -28.06 -2.66 0.25
N ALA A 81 -26.97 -2.23 0.90
CA ALA A 81 -27.02 -1.17 1.92
C ALA A 81 -26.64 0.23 1.40
N GLY A 82 -25.88 0.33 0.30
CA GLY A 82 -25.57 1.63 -0.32
C GLY A 82 -24.71 2.60 0.52
N ASP A 83 -24.28 2.21 1.73
CA ASP A 83 -23.67 3.12 2.68
C ASP A 83 -22.14 3.00 2.76
N ARG A 84 -21.51 4.19 2.80
CA ARG A 84 -20.12 4.39 3.22
C ARG A 84 -19.98 3.91 4.66
N HIS A 85 -18.95 3.12 4.95
CA HIS A 85 -18.69 2.70 6.33
C HIS A 85 -18.25 3.91 7.17
N ASP A 86 -19.05 4.22 8.19
CA ASP A 86 -18.73 5.21 9.21
C ASP A 86 -17.63 4.64 10.12
N PRO A 87 -16.48 5.34 10.32
CA PRO A 87 -15.48 4.96 11.32
C PRO A 87 -16.04 4.88 12.75
N ALA A 88 -17.28 5.31 12.99
CA ALA A 88 -18.01 5.13 14.24
C ALA A 88 -18.61 3.72 14.45
N THR A 89 -18.50 2.79 13.49
CA THR A 89 -18.97 1.41 13.68
C THR A 89 -18.02 0.61 14.57
N ALA A 90 -18.52 0.16 15.72
CA ALA A 90 -17.70 -0.45 16.76
C ALA A 90 -17.05 -1.79 16.38
N ASN A 91 -17.41 -2.44 15.25
CA ASN A 91 -16.99 -3.81 14.90
C ASN A 91 -16.41 -3.90 13.48
N CYS A 92 -15.36 -4.71 13.30
CA CYS A 92 -14.79 -5.07 12.01
C CYS A 92 -15.74 -5.98 11.22
N LEU A 93 -15.98 -5.69 9.94
CA LEU A 93 -16.83 -6.51 9.06
C LEU A 93 -16.21 -7.87 8.69
N HIS A 94 -14.89 -8.01 8.77
CA HIS A 94 -14.21 -9.21 8.27
C HIS A 94 -14.09 -10.30 9.35
N CYS A 95 -13.91 -9.91 10.60
CA CYS A 95 -13.76 -10.82 11.74
C CYS A 95 -14.76 -10.57 12.88
N GLY A 96 -15.62 -9.55 12.77
CA GLY A 96 -16.61 -9.19 13.80
C GLY A 96 -16.03 -8.52 15.05
N GLN A 97 -14.72 -8.32 15.11
CA GLN A 97 -14.04 -7.89 16.33
C GLN A 97 -14.25 -6.41 16.62
N ARG A 98 -14.41 -6.05 17.90
CA ARG A 98 -14.57 -4.65 18.31
C ARG A 98 -13.31 -3.83 17.97
N LEU A 99 -13.47 -2.75 17.22
CA LEU A 99 -12.44 -1.76 16.97
C LEU A 99 -12.42 -0.81 18.18
N SER A 100 -11.56 -1.10 19.16
CA SER A 100 -11.29 -0.18 20.26
C SER A 100 -10.56 1.04 19.71
N GLY A 101 -11.21 2.21 19.77
CA GLY A 101 -10.70 3.49 19.28
C GLY A 101 -9.44 4.00 19.98
#